data_AF-A0A9W9B7J3-F1
#
_entry.id   AF-A0A9W9B7J3-F1
#
_cell.length_a   1.000
_cell.length_b   1.000
_cell.length_c   1.000
_cell.angle_alpha   90.00
_cell.angle_beta   90.00
_cell.angle_gamma   90.00
#
_symmetry.space_group_name_H-M   'P 1'
#
loop_
_entity.id
_entity.type
_entity.pdbx_description
1 polymer ?
#
loop_
_entity_poly.entity_id
_entity_poly.type
_entity_poly.pdbx_seq_one_letter_code
_entity_poly.pdbx_strand_id
1 'polypeptide(L)'
;MAAIGSHYAKIEHVQVLVVAMHEFLRRAINMVLETGHNASIERLVFTQVRLLSCIGMMYCGAQQLIERAKASRIDLVAFCETEWVNYTEQEDQLLRSHTVDQAASDWKAWCCAESRRRTGYTIWLLDCMWSFQFQVRPLLSLEDARVPVPCQEVLWEASTALDWRQLYSVSTKNPSLHEVIQILYIPDGGIPLVTASMFSTGTQTVSLVPQVGWNIQRSFIFTLLE
;
A
#
# COMPACT_ATOMS: atom_id res chain seq x y z
N MET A 1 -1.72 -8.90 12.73
CA MET A 1 -1.30 -8.30 14.03
C MET A 1 -0.42 -9.24 14.86
N ALA A 2 -0.89 -10.43 15.28
CA ALA A 2 -0.12 -11.32 16.17
C ALA A 2 1.26 -11.76 15.62
N ALA A 3 1.38 -12.02 14.31
CA ALA A 3 2.67 -12.39 13.71
C ALA A 3 3.72 -11.27 13.77
N ILE A 4 3.32 -10.01 13.55
CA ILE A 4 4.22 -8.86 13.72
C ILE A 4 4.49 -8.63 15.21
N GLY A 5 3.47 -8.73 16.06
CA GLY A 5 3.61 -8.60 17.52
C GLY A 5 4.56 -9.63 18.15
N SER A 6 4.70 -10.82 17.55
CA SER A 6 5.59 -11.87 18.04
C SER A 6 7.07 -11.45 18.11
N HIS A 7 7.48 -10.46 17.30
CA HIS A 7 8.82 -9.87 17.33
C HIS A 7 9.17 -9.20 18.66
N TYR A 8 8.16 -8.76 19.41
CA TYR A 8 8.32 -8.03 20.66
C TYR A 8 8.11 -8.92 21.90
N ALA A 9 7.90 -10.23 21.71
CA ALA A 9 7.70 -11.16 22.80
C ALA A 9 9.01 -11.36 23.59
N LYS A 10 8.94 -11.20 24.92
CA LYS A 10 10.07 -11.37 25.83
C LYS A 10 10.20 -12.83 26.27
N ILE A 11 10.46 -13.72 25.32
CA ILE A 11 10.54 -15.18 25.55
C ILE A 11 11.90 -15.68 25.05
N GLU A 12 12.48 -16.66 25.73
CA GLU A 12 13.65 -17.38 25.21
C GLU A 12 13.34 -18.02 23.85
N HIS A 13 14.30 -17.95 22.91
CA HIS A 13 14.11 -18.44 21.54
C HIS A 13 12.96 -17.76 20.76
N VAL A 14 12.72 -16.46 20.99
CA VAL A 14 11.71 -15.64 20.28
C VAL A 14 11.68 -15.85 18.76
N GLN A 15 12.84 -16.10 18.14
CA GLN A 15 12.93 -16.34 16.69
C GLN A 15 12.11 -17.54 16.21
N VAL A 16 12.03 -18.61 17.02
CA VAL A 16 11.23 -19.80 16.68
C VAL A 16 9.74 -19.44 16.68
N LEU A 17 9.30 -18.66 17.66
CA LEU A 17 7.93 -18.16 17.73
C LEU A 17 7.62 -17.25 16.54
N VAL A 18 8.51 -16.31 16.22
CA VAL A 18 8.35 -15.39 15.08
C VAL A 18 8.14 -16.17 13.78
N VAL A 19 9.03 -17.13 13.49
CA VAL A 19 8.95 -17.95 12.29
C VAL A 19 7.65 -18.76 12.27
N ALA A 20 7.28 -19.39 13.39
CA ALA A 20 6.04 -20.15 13.49
C ALA A 20 4.80 -19.29 13.26
N MET A 21 4.76 -18.07 13.81
CA MET A 21 3.62 -17.16 13.68
C MET A 21 3.46 -16.62 12.26
N HIS A 22 4.56 -16.28 11.58
CA HIS A 22 4.51 -15.87 10.17
C HIS A 22 4.10 -17.04 9.27
N GLU A 23 4.61 -18.25 9.53
CA GLU A 23 4.22 -19.44 8.75
C GLU A 23 2.76 -19.82 8.97
N PHE A 24 2.26 -19.72 10.21
CA PHE A 24 0.85 -19.91 10.52
C PHE A 24 -0.02 -18.91 9.77
N LEU A 25 0.32 -17.61 9.83
CA LEU A 25 -0.42 -16.56 9.13
C LEU A 25 -0.43 -16.81 7.61
N ARG A 26 0.73 -17.13 7.02
CA ARG A 26 0.85 -17.44 5.59
C ARG A 26 -0.06 -18.60 5.17
N ARG A 27 -0.09 -19.69 5.95
CA ARG A 27 -0.97 -20.85 5.68
C ARG A 27 -2.44 -20.51 5.83
N ALA A 28 -2.80 -19.76 6.87
CA ALA A 28 -4.17 -19.31 7.08
C ALA A 28 -4.67 -18.47 5.91
N ILE A 29 -3.85 -17.55 5.40
CA ILE A 29 -4.22 -16.74 4.24
C ILE A 29 -4.46 -17.62 3.00
N ASN A 30 -3.52 -18.53 2.69
CA ASN A 30 -3.66 -19.41 1.53
C ASN A 30 -4.90 -20.30 1.63
N MET A 31 -5.18 -20.87 2.80
CA MET A 31 -6.38 -21.67 3.04
C MET A 31 -7.65 -20.87 2.76
N VAL A 32 -7.72 -19.62 3.20
CA VAL A 32 -8.92 -18.79 3.01
C VAL A 32 -9.11 -18.40 1.54
N LEU A 33 -8.02 -18.17 0.80
CA LEU A 33 -8.06 -17.93 -0.65
C LEU A 33 -8.58 -19.15 -1.40
N GLU A 34 -8.18 -20.37 -1.01
CA GLU A 34 -8.63 -21.62 -1.61
C GLU A 34 -10.13 -21.88 -1.39
N THR A 35 -10.69 -21.46 -0.25
CA THR A 35 -12.12 -21.62 0.04
C THR A 35 -13.05 -20.71 -0.78
N GLY A 36 -12.52 -19.76 -1.56
CA GLY A 36 -13.28 -18.95 -2.52
C GLY A 36 -14.25 -17.94 -1.89
N HIS A 37 -13.81 -16.68 -1.79
CA HIS A 37 -14.65 -15.55 -1.35
C HIS A 37 -14.61 -14.46 -2.44
N ASN A 38 -15.77 -14.08 -2.98
CA ASN A 38 -15.88 -13.40 -4.28
C ASN A 38 -16.21 -11.89 -4.21
N ALA A 39 -16.22 -11.24 -3.05
CA ALA A 39 -16.49 -9.80 -2.98
C ALA A 39 -15.22 -8.94 -3.19
N SER A 40 -15.34 -7.79 -3.89
CA SER A 40 -14.20 -6.87 -4.12
C SER A 40 -13.64 -6.28 -2.81
N ILE A 41 -14.51 -5.95 -1.85
CA ILE A 41 -14.09 -5.47 -0.52
C ILE A 41 -13.29 -6.55 0.21
N GLU A 42 -13.75 -7.81 0.19
CA GLU A 42 -13.03 -8.93 0.80
C GLU A 42 -11.68 -9.15 0.12
N ARG A 43 -11.63 -9.10 -1.21
CA ARG A 43 -10.39 -9.20 -1.98
C ARG A 43 -9.38 -8.13 -1.60
N LEU A 44 -9.81 -6.88 -1.46
CA LEU A 44 -8.94 -5.79 -0.99
C LEU A 44 -8.36 -6.12 0.39
N VAL A 45 -9.21 -6.48 1.36
CA VAL A 45 -8.77 -6.82 2.73
C VAL A 45 -7.80 -8.00 2.70
N PHE A 46 -8.07 -9.05 1.92
CA PHE A 46 -7.15 -10.18 1.76
C PHE A 46 -5.81 -9.73 1.18
N THR A 47 -5.81 -8.89 0.13
CA THR A 47 -4.57 -8.33 -0.43
C THR A 47 -3.80 -7.53 0.61
N GLN A 48 -4.46 -6.70 1.42
CA GLN A 48 -3.82 -5.92 2.48
C GLN A 48 -3.19 -6.83 3.55
N VAL A 49 -3.91 -7.88 3.98
CA VAL A 49 -3.38 -8.88 4.92
C VAL A 49 -2.17 -9.61 4.34
N ARG A 50 -2.23 -9.98 3.06
CA ARG A 50 -1.12 -10.61 2.34
C ARG A 50 0.09 -9.71 2.22
N LEU A 51 -0.14 -8.44 1.91
CA LEU A 51 0.90 -7.43 1.82
C LEU A 51 1.65 -7.31 3.14
N LEU A 52 0.91 -7.15 4.25
CA LEU A 52 1.47 -7.10 5.60
C LEU A 52 2.21 -8.40 5.97
N SER A 53 1.67 -9.55 5.58
CA SER A 53 2.33 -10.85 5.78
C SER A 53 3.65 -10.94 5.01
N CYS A 54 3.68 -10.50 3.74
CA CYS A 54 4.90 -10.45 2.93
C CYS A 54 5.95 -9.53 3.56
N ILE A 55 5.56 -8.32 3.99
CA ILE A 55 6.47 -7.41 4.71
C ILE A 55 7.04 -8.11 5.95
N GLY A 56 6.18 -8.71 6.79
CA GLY A 56 6.60 -9.42 7.99
C GLY A 56 7.62 -10.53 7.70
N MET A 57 7.35 -11.35 6.68
CA MET A 57 8.24 -12.43 6.26
C MET A 57 9.56 -11.92 5.65
N MET A 58 9.54 -10.84 4.86
CA MET A 58 10.74 -10.24 4.26
C MET A 58 11.73 -9.73 5.32
N TYR A 59 11.23 -9.23 6.45
CA TYR A 59 12.07 -8.64 7.50
C TYR A 59 12.20 -9.51 8.76
N CYS A 60 11.69 -10.75 8.77
CA CYS A 60 11.77 -11.60 9.96
C CYS A 60 13.14 -12.25 10.21
N GLY A 61 14.09 -12.09 9.28
CA GLY A 61 15.44 -12.66 9.39
C GLY A 61 15.55 -14.16 9.11
N ALA A 62 14.44 -14.84 8.84
CA ALA A 62 14.46 -16.26 8.45
C ALA A 62 14.51 -16.42 6.93
N GLN A 63 15.64 -16.90 6.41
CA GLN A 63 15.88 -17.01 4.96
C GLN A 63 14.76 -17.75 4.21
N GLN A 64 14.23 -18.83 4.78
CA GLN A 64 13.14 -19.60 4.18
C GLN A 64 11.86 -18.76 3.98
N LEU A 65 11.54 -17.89 4.94
CA LEU A 65 10.37 -17.00 4.85
C LEU A 65 10.62 -15.84 3.90
N ILE A 66 11.84 -15.32 3.85
CA ILE A 66 12.25 -14.30 2.87
C ILE A 66 12.05 -14.85 1.45
N GLU A 67 12.59 -16.03 1.14
CA GLU A 67 12.45 -16.62 -0.20
C GLU A 67 10.98 -16.92 -0.56
N ARG A 68 10.17 -17.37 0.41
CA ARG A 68 8.72 -17.53 0.21
C ARG A 68 8.02 -16.21 -0.09
N ALA A 69 8.31 -15.17 0.68
CA ALA A 69 7.73 -13.85 0.47
C ALA A 69 8.12 -13.30 -0.90
N LYS A 70 9.40 -13.43 -1.30
CA LYS A 70 9.87 -13.04 -2.64
C LYS A 70 9.09 -13.73 -3.76
N ALA A 71 8.79 -15.02 -3.60
CA ALA A 71 8.03 -15.82 -4.58
C ALA A 71 6.55 -15.44 -4.62
N SER A 72 5.92 -15.14 -3.48
CA SER A 72 4.50 -14.80 -3.40
C SER A 72 4.18 -13.34 -3.78
N ARG A 73 5.18 -12.51 -4.12
CA ARG A 73 4.95 -11.11 -4.54
C ARG A 73 4.11 -11.00 -5.81
N ILE A 74 4.20 -11.98 -6.70
CA ILE A 74 3.43 -12.00 -7.95
C ILE A 74 1.92 -11.88 -7.69
N ASP A 75 1.46 -12.40 -6.57
CA ASP A 75 0.05 -12.36 -6.24
C ASP A 75 -0.41 -10.98 -5.74
N LEU A 76 0.51 -10.15 -5.24
CA LEU A 76 0.25 -8.74 -4.94
C LEU A 76 0.18 -7.93 -6.23
N VAL A 77 1.01 -8.28 -7.22
CA VAL A 77 0.98 -7.69 -8.55
C VAL A 77 -0.32 -8.00 -9.28
N ALA A 78 -0.86 -9.22 -9.12
CA ALA A 78 -2.17 -9.57 -9.67
C ALA A 78 -3.29 -8.64 -9.17
N PHE A 79 -3.22 -8.13 -7.93
CA PHE A 79 -4.16 -7.12 -7.45
C PHE A 79 -3.96 -5.78 -8.18
N CYS A 80 -2.72 -5.36 -8.42
CA CYS A 80 -2.42 -4.15 -9.17
C CYS A 80 -2.98 -4.21 -10.60
N GLU A 81 -2.82 -5.34 -11.29
CA GLU A 81 -3.29 -5.51 -12.67
C GLU A 81 -4.82 -5.56 -12.78
N THR A 82 -5.52 -6.00 -11.73
CA THR A 82 -6.98 -6.27 -11.79
C THR A 82 -7.83 -5.26 -11.05
N GLU A 83 -7.42 -4.78 -9.87
CA GLU A 83 -8.26 -3.93 -9.01
C GLU A 83 -7.74 -2.48 -8.96
N TRP A 84 -6.43 -2.26 -9.12
CA TRP A 84 -5.84 -0.92 -9.02
C TRP A 84 -6.10 -0.11 -10.29
N VAL A 85 -5.87 -0.69 -11.47
CA VAL A 85 -6.09 -0.02 -12.77
C VAL A 85 -7.58 0.21 -13.08
N ASN A 86 -8.48 -0.61 -12.52
CA ASN A 86 -9.93 -0.48 -12.72
C ASN A 86 -10.57 0.69 -11.94
N TYR A 87 -9.76 1.54 -11.32
CA TYR A 87 -10.23 2.81 -10.79
C TYR A 87 -10.84 3.66 -11.92
N THR A 88 -12.14 3.96 -11.81
CA THR A 88 -12.86 4.72 -12.83
C THR A 88 -13.04 6.16 -12.34
N GLU A 89 -12.43 7.13 -13.01
CA GLU A 89 -12.60 8.58 -12.74
C GLU A 89 -14.07 9.05 -12.75
N GLN A 90 -14.97 8.24 -13.34
CA GLN A 90 -16.41 8.47 -13.35
C GLN A 90 -17.03 8.32 -11.96
N GLU A 91 -16.51 7.43 -11.10
CA GLU A 91 -17.00 7.28 -9.71
C GLU A 91 -16.79 8.59 -8.92
N ASP A 92 -15.62 9.22 -9.06
CA ASP A 92 -15.30 10.49 -8.38
C ASP A 92 -16.21 11.66 -8.79
N GLN A 93 -16.66 11.68 -10.05
CA GLN A 93 -17.54 12.74 -10.56
C GLN A 93 -18.98 12.56 -10.08
N LEU A 94 -19.45 11.31 -10.04
CA LEU A 94 -20.78 10.99 -9.54
C LEU A 94 -20.92 11.36 -8.06
N LEU A 95 -19.92 11.01 -7.24
CA LEU A 95 -19.87 11.33 -5.81
C LEU A 95 -19.97 12.85 -5.51
N ARG A 96 -19.52 13.73 -6.43
CA ARG A 96 -19.62 15.19 -6.26
C ARG A 96 -21.01 15.76 -6.52
N SER A 97 -21.88 15.01 -7.21
CA SER A 97 -23.19 15.48 -7.67
C SER A 97 -24.36 15.05 -6.78
N HIS A 98 -24.15 14.09 -5.87
CA HIS A 98 -25.18 13.54 -4.99
C HIS A 98 -25.67 14.57 -3.96
N THR A 99 -26.82 14.35 -3.29
CA THR A 99 -27.39 15.23 -2.24
C THR A 99 -26.86 14.90 -0.84
N VAL A 100 -27.03 15.78 0.16
CA VAL A 100 -26.50 15.61 1.53
C VAL A 100 -26.97 14.30 2.18
N ASP A 101 -28.19 13.86 1.89
CA ASP A 101 -28.78 12.62 2.43
C ASP A 101 -28.00 11.36 2.02
N GLN A 102 -27.22 11.42 0.94
CA GLN A 102 -26.40 10.30 0.45
C GLN A 102 -24.95 10.34 0.96
N ALA A 103 -24.55 11.39 1.71
CA ALA A 103 -23.16 11.63 2.10
C ALA A 103 -22.51 10.44 2.82
N ALA A 104 -23.24 9.73 3.68
CA ALA A 104 -22.68 8.58 4.40
C ALA A 104 -22.36 7.38 3.49
N SER A 105 -23.25 7.10 2.52
CA SER A 105 -23.02 6.04 1.53
C SER A 105 -21.90 6.40 0.57
N ASP A 106 -21.88 7.65 0.12
CA ASP A 106 -20.85 8.18 -0.78
C ASP A 106 -19.48 8.17 -0.11
N TRP A 107 -19.41 8.57 1.16
CA TRP A 107 -18.19 8.54 1.94
C TRP A 107 -17.65 7.11 2.09
N LYS A 108 -18.52 6.13 2.39
CA LYS A 108 -18.12 4.72 2.46
C LYS A 108 -17.59 4.20 1.13
N ALA A 109 -18.27 4.50 0.02
CA ALA A 109 -17.81 4.11 -1.32
C ALA A 109 -16.47 4.75 -1.66
N TRP A 110 -16.31 6.03 -1.33
CA TRP A 110 -15.06 6.76 -1.50
C TRP A 110 -13.93 6.16 -0.65
N CYS A 111 -14.16 5.84 0.63
CA CYS A 111 -13.15 5.21 1.50
C CYS A 111 -12.69 3.87 0.92
N CYS A 112 -13.61 3.06 0.37
CA CYS A 112 -13.26 1.82 -0.32
C CYS A 112 -12.39 2.06 -1.56
N ALA A 113 -12.70 3.06 -2.38
CA ALA A 113 -11.91 3.43 -3.55
C ALA A 113 -10.51 3.96 -3.16
N GLU A 114 -10.44 4.85 -2.18
CA GLU A 114 -9.19 5.40 -1.67
C GLU A 114 -8.32 4.31 -1.02
N SER A 115 -8.93 3.35 -0.31
CA SER A 115 -8.22 2.20 0.26
C SER A 115 -7.59 1.32 -0.82
N ARG A 116 -8.31 1.08 -1.94
CA ARG A 116 -7.76 0.35 -3.11
C ARG A 116 -6.58 1.11 -3.71
N ARG A 117 -6.73 2.42 -3.93
CA ARG A 117 -5.68 3.30 -4.46
C ARG A 117 -4.42 3.29 -3.59
N ARG A 118 -4.56 3.51 -2.28
CA ARG A 118 -3.46 3.47 -1.30
C ARG A 118 -2.78 2.09 -1.26
N THR A 119 -3.56 1.02 -1.36
CA THR A 119 -3.03 -0.35 -1.39
C THR A 119 -2.19 -0.60 -2.64
N GLY A 120 -2.68 -0.24 -3.83
CA GLY A 120 -1.93 -0.39 -5.08
C GLY A 120 -0.63 0.40 -5.10
N TYR A 121 -0.67 1.68 -4.68
CA TYR A 121 0.54 2.50 -4.57
C TYR A 121 1.55 1.94 -3.56
N THR A 122 1.09 1.33 -2.48
CA THR A 122 1.98 0.73 -1.48
C THR A 122 2.63 -0.54 -2.03
N ILE A 123 1.89 -1.38 -2.76
CA ILE A 123 2.46 -2.55 -3.44
C ILE A 123 3.52 -2.11 -4.45
N TRP A 124 3.20 -1.10 -5.27
CA TRP A 124 4.13 -0.54 -6.25
C TRP A 124 5.43 -0.01 -5.61
N LEU A 125 5.29 0.80 -4.56
CA LEU A 125 6.45 1.35 -3.85
C LEU A 125 7.30 0.25 -3.22
N LEU A 126 6.66 -0.74 -2.60
CA LEU A 126 7.37 -1.85 -1.97
C LEU A 126 8.07 -2.75 -2.98
N ASP A 127 7.48 -2.99 -4.15
CA ASP A 127 8.15 -3.76 -5.21
C ASP A 127 9.43 -3.06 -5.69
N CYS A 128 9.36 -1.73 -5.86
CA CYS A 128 10.53 -0.90 -6.12
C CYS A 128 11.56 -1.00 -4.98
N MET A 129 11.16 -0.79 -3.72
CA MET A 129 12.06 -0.87 -2.56
C MET A 129 12.73 -2.24 -2.41
N TRP A 130 11.96 -3.31 -2.57
CA TRP A 130 12.45 -4.67 -2.44
C TRP A 130 13.46 -5.01 -3.52
N SER A 131 13.36 -4.42 -4.71
CA SER A 131 14.37 -4.61 -5.74
C SER A 131 15.76 -4.17 -5.28
N PHE A 132 15.85 -3.02 -4.58
CA PHE A 132 17.10 -2.51 -4.03
C PHE A 132 17.55 -3.30 -2.80
N GLN A 133 16.64 -3.60 -1.88
CA GLN A 133 16.99 -4.18 -0.58
C GLN A 133 17.27 -5.68 -0.63
N PHE A 134 16.54 -6.41 -1.46
CA PHE A 134 16.59 -7.88 -1.53
C PHE A 134 17.10 -8.41 -2.87
N GLN A 135 17.55 -7.51 -3.75
CA GLN A 135 18.10 -7.83 -5.08
C GLN A 135 17.13 -8.69 -5.91
N VAL A 136 15.84 -8.39 -5.78
CA VAL A 136 14.79 -9.03 -6.58
C VAL A 136 14.48 -8.17 -7.80
N ARG A 137 14.09 -8.80 -8.91
CA ARG A 137 13.59 -8.05 -10.05
C ARG A 137 12.27 -7.36 -9.67
N PRO A 138 12.10 -6.04 -9.96
CA PRO A 138 10.81 -5.40 -9.85
C PRO A 138 9.86 -6.02 -10.88
N LEU A 139 8.63 -6.26 -10.45
CA LEU A 139 7.53 -6.76 -11.26
C LEU A 139 6.64 -5.62 -11.76
N LEU A 140 6.66 -4.47 -11.09
CA LEU A 140 5.94 -3.26 -11.48
C LEU A 140 6.90 -2.19 -12.00
N SER A 141 6.39 -1.34 -12.88
CA SER A 141 7.09 -0.25 -13.53
C SER A 141 6.36 1.08 -13.28
N LEU A 142 6.96 2.20 -13.66
CA LEU A 142 6.31 3.50 -13.55
C LEU A 142 5.02 3.58 -14.40
N GLU A 143 4.96 2.84 -15.51
CA GLU A 143 3.80 2.79 -16.39
C GLU A 143 2.57 2.15 -15.72
N ASP A 144 2.78 1.38 -14.65
CA ASP A 144 1.68 0.78 -13.89
C ASP A 144 1.07 1.78 -12.89
N ALA A 145 1.79 2.86 -12.54
CA ALA A 145 1.35 3.89 -11.59
C ALA A 145 0.56 5.04 -12.26
N ARG A 146 -0.40 4.68 -13.12
CA ARG A 146 -1.25 5.62 -13.87
C ARG A 146 -2.50 6.09 -13.13
N VAL A 147 -2.84 5.45 -12.02
CA VAL A 147 -3.96 5.87 -11.16
C VAL A 147 -3.62 7.21 -10.49
N PRO A 148 -4.58 8.13 -10.25
CA PRO A 148 -4.34 9.34 -9.47
C PRO A 148 -3.63 9.06 -8.14
N VAL A 149 -2.69 9.90 -7.73
CA VAL A 149 -2.01 9.74 -6.43
C VAL A 149 -3.02 9.81 -5.27
N PRO A 150 -2.76 9.12 -4.13
CA PRO A 150 -3.64 9.15 -2.96
C PRO A 150 -4.03 10.58 -2.55
N CYS A 151 -5.25 10.72 -2.01
CA CYS A 151 -5.77 12.01 -1.59
C CYS A 151 -4.92 12.63 -0.46
N GLN A 152 -5.11 13.93 -0.22
CA GLN A 152 -4.50 14.60 0.93
C GLN A 152 -4.99 13.96 2.23
N GLU A 153 -4.11 13.81 3.23
CA GLU A 153 -4.46 13.13 4.50
C GLU A 153 -5.67 13.76 5.21
N VAL A 154 -5.87 15.07 5.11
CA VAL A 154 -7.04 15.74 5.70
C VAL A 154 -8.40 15.19 5.21
N LEU A 155 -8.46 14.71 3.96
CA LEU A 155 -9.66 14.07 3.41
C LEU A 155 -9.83 12.65 3.94
N TRP A 156 -8.73 11.93 4.12
CA TRP A 156 -8.71 10.56 4.64
C TRP A 156 -9.02 10.51 6.14
N GLU A 157 -8.54 11.49 6.90
CA GLU A 157 -8.69 11.61 8.36
C GLU A 157 -10.02 12.26 8.78
N ALA A 158 -10.89 12.61 7.82
CA ALA A 158 -12.19 13.21 8.12
C ALA A 158 -13.01 12.29 9.04
N SER A 159 -13.47 12.81 10.18
CA SER A 159 -14.13 11.98 11.20
C SER A 159 -15.61 11.70 10.91
N THR A 160 -16.22 12.46 10.01
CA THR A 160 -17.63 12.30 9.63
C THR A 160 -17.82 12.46 8.12
N ALA A 161 -18.90 11.85 7.61
CA ALA A 161 -19.30 11.97 6.20
C ALA A 161 -19.54 13.43 5.78
N LEU A 162 -20.03 14.28 6.70
CA LEU A 162 -20.28 15.69 6.42
C LEU A 162 -18.98 16.47 6.30
N ASP A 163 -18.04 16.25 7.22
CA ASP A 163 -16.72 16.90 7.19
C ASP A 163 -15.96 16.48 5.93
N TRP A 164 -15.95 15.17 5.63
CA TRP A 164 -15.37 14.62 4.40
C TRP A 164 -15.95 15.33 3.18
N ARG A 165 -17.27 15.49 3.11
CA ARG A 165 -17.94 16.07 1.95
C ARG A 165 -17.63 17.55 1.77
N GLN A 166 -17.54 18.30 2.86
CA GLN A 166 -17.12 19.71 2.81
C GLN A 166 -15.70 19.82 2.24
N LEU A 167 -14.76 19.04 2.77
CA LEU A 167 -13.38 18.98 2.29
C LEU A 167 -13.29 18.50 0.83
N TYR A 168 -14.07 17.47 0.49
CA TYR A 168 -14.07 16.88 -0.84
C TYR A 168 -14.60 17.84 -1.90
N SER A 169 -15.60 18.65 -1.57
CA SER A 169 -16.20 19.64 -2.50
C SER A 169 -15.20 20.71 -2.98
N VAL A 170 -14.24 21.07 -2.15
CA VAL A 170 -13.18 22.05 -2.47
C VAL A 170 -11.87 21.41 -2.91
N SER A 171 -11.78 20.08 -2.87
CA SER A 171 -10.57 19.36 -3.28
C SER A 171 -10.39 19.35 -4.79
N THR A 172 -9.15 19.56 -5.24
CA THR A 172 -8.73 19.39 -6.63
C THR A 172 -8.51 17.91 -6.94
N LYS A 173 -8.72 17.52 -8.20
CA LYS A 173 -8.32 16.18 -8.66
C LYS A 173 -6.80 16.05 -8.56
N ASN A 174 -6.34 14.90 -8.07
CA ASN A 174 -4.93 14.57 -8.01
C ASN A 174 -4.45 14.05 -9.38
N PRO A 175 -3.29 14.51 -9.87
CA PRO A 175 -2.65 13.88 -11.02
C PRO A 175 -2.14 12.48 -10.66
N SER A 176 -1.91 11.63 -11.65
CA SER A 176 -1.17 10.37 -11.46
C SER A 176 0.32 10.62 -11.24
N LEU A 177 1.01 9.65 -10.63
CA LEU A 177 2.46 9.75 -10.43
C LEU A 177 3.21 9.87 -11.77
N HIS A 178 2.77 9.10 -12.76
CA HIS A 178 3.28 9.17 -14.13
C HIS A 178 3.18 10.59 -14.71
N GLU A 179 2.02 11.25 -14.60
CA GLU A 179 1.83 12.63 -15.08
C GLU A 179 2.70 13.64 -14.33
N VAL A 180 2.80 13.52 -13.00
CA VAL A 180 3.66 14.41 -12.19
C VAL A 180 5.11 14.31 -12.64
N ILE A 181 5.61 13.09 -12.88
CA ILE A 181 6.98 12.89 -13.33
C ILE A 181 7.18 13.46 -14.73
N GLN A 182 6.21 13.29 -15.65
CA GLN A 182 6.29 13.90 -16.98
C GLN A 182 6.37 15.43 -16.90
N ILE A 183 5.54 16.07 -16.08
CA ILE A 183 5.57 17.52 -15.88
C ILE A 183 6.93 17.98 -15.33
N LEU A 184 7.46 17.28 -14.33
CA LEU A 184 8.76 17.62 -13.72
C LEU A 184 9.94 17.39 -14.67
N TYR A 185 9.81 16.51 -15.66
CA TYR A 185 10.88 16.15 -16.58
C TYR A 185 10.81 16.91 -17.91
N ILE A 186 9.75 17.69 -18.17
CA ILE A 186 9.73 18.65 -19.28
C ILE A 186 10.71 19.78 -18.93
N PRO A 187 11.80 19.96 -19.70
CA PRO A 187 12.77 20.99 -19.41
C PRO A 187 12.21 22.33 -19.89
N ASP A 188 11.40 22.98 -19.06
CA ASP A 188 11.25 24.43 -19.19
C ASP A 188 12.59 25.04 -18.79
N GLY A 189 13.25 25.71 -19.74
CA GLY A 189 14.60 26.23 -19.57
C GLY A 189 14.73 27.12 -18.33
N GLY A 190 15.35 26.59 -17.27
CA GLY A 190 15.55 27.31 -16.00
C GLY A 190 15.82 26.41 -14.78
N ILE A 191 16.96 25.71 -14.80
CA ILE A 191 17.60 24.84 -13.77
C ILE A 191 17.67 25.55 -12.37
N PRO A 192 17.60 24.85 -11.19
CA PRO A 192 18.44 23.68 -10.89
C PRO A 192 17.84 22.43 -10.25
N LEU A 193 18.47 21.32 -10.63
CA LEU A 193 18.42 19.98 -10.04
C LEU A 193 18.19 20.02 -8.53
N VAL A 194 17.00 19.56 -8.10
CA VAL A 194 16.89 18.86 -6.81
C VAL A 194 17.34 17.42 -7.05
N THR A 195 18.65 17.33 -7.19
CA THR A 195 19.54 16.21 -6.89
C THR A 195 18.99 14.80 -7.02
N ALA A 196 19.49 14.11 -8.05
CA ALA A 196 19.70 12.66 -8.10
C ALA A 196 20.69 12.16 -7.02
N SER A 197 20.52 12.57 -5.75
CA SER A 197 21.35 12.16 -4.62
C SER A 197 20.60 11.35 -3.56
N MET A 198 19.33 10.97 -3.76
CA MET A 198 18.65 10.07 -2.81
C MET A 198 19.06 8.59 -2.93
N PHE A 199 19.83 8.20 -3.95
CA PHE A 199 20.29 6.81 -4.13
C PHE A 199 21.78 6.67 -4.45
N SER A 200 22.62 7.58 -3.95
CA SER A 200 24.07 7.41 -4.01
C SER A 200 24.73 7.90 -2.73
N THR A 201 24.57 7.15 -1.65
CA THR A 201 25.67 6.89 -0.73
C THR A 201 25.37 5.60 0.01
N GLY A 202 26.13 4.56 -0.34
CA GLY A 202 26.24 3.38 0.50
C GLY A 202 26.76 3.78 1.89
N THR A 203 26.50 2.90 2.85
CA THR A 203 26.92 2.96 4.26
C THR A 203 26.15 3.92 5.18
N GLN A 204 24.84 3.69 5.32
CA GLN A 204 24.09 3.79 6.59
C GLN A 204 22.68 3.15 6.47
N THR A 205 22.60 1.93 5.95
CA THR A 205 21.30 1.27 5.64
C THR A 205 20.74 0.36 6.74
N VAL A 206 21.39 0.22 7.90
CA VAL A 206 20.91 -0.73 8.93
C VAL A 206 19.92 -0.09 9.92
N SER A 207 19.91 1.23 10.11
CA SER A 207 19.03 1.90 11.10
C SER A 207 17.74 2.50 10.55
N LEU A 208 17.62 2.72 9.24
CA LEU A 208 16.45 3.39 8.63
C LEU A 208 15.40 2.44 8.04
N VAL A 209 15.76 1.18 7.77
CA VAL A 209 14.87 0.17 7.19
C VAL A 209 13.69 -0.19 8.12
N PRO A 210 13.87 -0.29 9.47
CA PRO A 210 12.74 -0.45 10.38
C PRO A 210 11.80 0.76 10.32
N GLN A 211 12.33 1.99 10.23
CA GLN A 211 11.54 3.23 10.31
C GLN A 211 10.61 3.43 9.10
N VAL A 212 11.06 3.08 7.90
CA VAL A 212 10.24 3.17 6.68
C VAL A 212 9.16 2.10 6.65
N GLY A 213 9.48 0.88 7.10
CA GLY A 213 8.48 -0.17 7.31
C GLY A 213 7.44 0.22 8.35
N TRP A 214 7.86 0.89 9.43
CA TRP A 214 6.98 1.42 10.48
C TRP A 214 6.07 2.56 10.00
N ASN A 215 6.56 3.49 9.17
CA ASN A 215 5.74 4.59 8.65
C ASN A 215 4.71 4.11 7.61
N ILE A 216 5.09 3.16 6.75
CA ILE A 216 4.14 2.51 5.82
C ILE A 216 3.10 1.71 6.61
N GLN A 217 3.51 0.98 7.65
CA GLN A 217 2.58 0.31 8.56
C GLN A 217 1.66 1.29 9.28
N ARG A 218 2.11 2.48 9.67
CA ARG A 218 1.28 3.45 10.39
C ARG A 218 0.17 4.03 9.50
N SER A 219 0.45 4.31 8.23
CA SER A 219 -0.58 4.69 7.25
C SER A 219 -1.50 3.52 6.89
N PHE A 220 -1.01 2.28 6.92
CA PHE A 220 -1.81 1.05 6.66
C PHE A 220 -2.68 0.59 7.83
N ILE A 221 -2.22 0.80 9.07
CA ILE A 221 -2.89 0.36 10.29
C ILE A 221 -4.18 1.16 10.52
N PHE A 222 -4.24 2.43 10.10
CA PHE A 222 -5.48 3.21 10.10
C PHE A 222 -6.55 2.64 9.15
N THR A 223 -6.16 2.00 8.05
CA THR A 223 -7.10 1.41 7.07
C THR A 223 -7.73 0.09 7.53
N LEU A 224 -7.18 -0.58 8.56
CA LEU A 224 -7.64 -1.90 9.02
C LEU A 224 -8.30 -1.89 10.40
N LEU A 225 -8.34 -0.73 11.08
CA LEU A 225 -8.85 -0.60 12.46
C LEU A 225 -10.15 0.22 12.59
N GLU A 226 -10.72 0.68 11.48
CA GLU A 226 -12.07 1.28 11.39
C GLU A 226 -12.97 0.45 10.48
#